data_AF-A0A9D6CS97-F1
#
_entry.id   AF-A0A9D6CS97-F1
#
_cell.length_a   1.000
_cell.length_b   1.000
_cell.length_c   1.000
_cell.angle_alpha   90.00
_cell.angle_beta   90.00
_cell.angle_gamma   90.00
#
_symmetry.space_group_name_H-M   'P 1'
#
loop_
_entity.id
_entity.type
_entity.pdbx_description
1 polymer ?
#
loop_
_entity_poly.entity_id
_entity_poly.type
_entity_poly.pdbx_seq_one_letter_code
_entity_poly.pdbx_strand_id
1 'polypeptide(L)'
;MSAAAELEFSHQLHLGKVGLQCNVCHASVAGSDAATDNNLPQAQLCLVCHNGETAPKVDVAPLEDRTPAPRSFSFSHQQHLELGNVAAKLAEAIDNGAYLGPVPDIRAQLDAEGACVGCHRGMEQSTAVDASVDLPHMADCLVCHDQIDNPFTCETCHAPDFPIKPENHTREFIDAHSTGVLTAEQKLTCQPCHGRNFRCMGCH
;
A
#
# COMPACT_ATOMS: atom_id res chain seq x y z
N MET A 1 -5.30 -10.31 -30.01
CA MET A 1 -4.55 -10.52 -28.76
C MET A 1 -5.60 -10.55 -27.65
N SER A 2 -5.89 -11.73 -27.10
CA SER A 2 -6.82 -11.82 -25.97
C SER A 2 -6.15 -11.18 -24.77
N ALA A 3 -6.85 -10.29 -24.07
CA ALA A 3 -6.43 -9.87 -22.74
C ALA A 3 -6.22 -11.14 -21.91
N ALA A 4 -5.09 -11.22 -21.19
CA ALA A 4 -4.91 -12.25 -20.17
C ALA A 4 -6.09 -12.12 -19.21
N ALA A 5 -6.81 -13.22 -18.96
CA ALA A 5 -7.90 -13.21 -17.99
C ALA A 5 -7.31 -12.80 -16.63
N GLU A 6 -7.91 -11.82 -15.98
CA GLU A 6 -7.50 -11.39 -14.65
C GLU A 6 -7.99 -12.43 -13.63
N LEU A 7 -7.12 -12.80 -12.69
CA LEU A 7 -7.52 -13.74 -11.63
C LEU A 7 -8.51 -13.03 -10.71
N GLU A 8 -9.76 -13.48 -10.69
CA GLU A 8 -10.73 -13.04 -9.70
C GLU A 8 -10.42 -13.69 -8.35
N PHE A 9 -9.84 -12.90 -7.44
CA PHE A 9 -9.48 -13.35 -6.09
C PHE A 9 -10.10 -12.45 -5.02
N SER A 10 -10.72 -13.06 -4.00
CA SER A 10 -11.31 -12.34 -2.86
C SER A 10 -10.60 -12.68 -1.56
N HIS A 11 -9.94 -11.69 -0.95
CA HIS A 11 -9.41 -11.81 0.40
C HIS A 11 -10.52 -12.04 1.43
N GLN A 12 -11.67 -11.36 1.30
CA GLN A 12 -12.82 -11.52 2.19
C GLN A 12 -13.29 -12.98 2.32
N LEU A 13 -13.35 -13.73 1.21
CA LEU A 13 -13.74 -15.14 1.27
C LEU A 13 -12.67 -15.98 1.99
N HIS A 14 -11.40 -15.81 1.64
CA HIS A 14 -10.32 -16.65 2.15
C HIS A 14 -9.94 -16.34 3.61
N LEU A 15 -9.90 -15.07 3.99
CA LEU A 15 -9.60 -14.63 5.35
C LEU A 15 -10.85 -14.71 6.24
N GLY A 16 -11.95 -14.10 5.81
CA GLY A 16 -13.14 -13.94 6.65
C GLY A 16 -14.05 -15.17 6.73
N LYS A 17 -14.25 -15.91 5.63
CA LYS A 17 -15.16 -17.07 5.62
C LYS A 17 -14.44 -18.40 5.83
N VAL A 18 -13.26 -18.57 5.24
CA VAL A 18 -12.48 -19.81 5.37
C VAL A 18 -11.55 -19.76 6.59
N GLY A 19 -11.10 -18.57 7.01
CA GLY A 19 -10.24 -18.41 8.19
C GLY A 19 -8.76 -18.67 7.93
N LEU A 20 -8.30 -18.54 6.67
CA LEU A 20 -6.88 -18.66 6.35
C LEU A 20 -6.10 -17.47 6.89
N GLN A 21 -4.84 -17.72 7.26
CA GLN A 21 -3.91 -16.68 7.72
C GLN A 21 -3.11 -16.13 6.54
N CYS A 22 -2.64 -14.88 6.62
CA CYS A 22 -1.94 -14.21 5.52
C CYS A 22 -0.71 -15.00 5.02
N ASN A 23 0.04 -15.61 5.94
CA ASN A 23 1.26 -16.36 5.65
C ASN A 23 1.03 -17.72 4.98
N VAL A 24 -0.23 -18.19 4.90
CA VAL A 24 -0.56 -19.40 4.11
C VAL A 24 -0.27 -19.11 2.63
N CYS A 25 -0.63 -17.93 2.16
CA CYS A 25 -0.40 -17.51 0.77
C CYS A 25 0.90 -16.71 0.61
N HIS A 26 1.18 -15.79 1.54
CA HIS A 26 2.35 -14.92 1.49
C HIS A 26 3.52 -15.48 2.32
N ALA A 27 3.88 -16.75 2.08
CA ALA A 27 4.79 -17.49 2.94
C ALA A 27 6.23 -16.90 3.02
N SER A 28 6.68 -16.21 1.97
CA SER A 28 8.03 -15.62 1.92
C SER A 28 8.12 -14.22 2.53
N VAL A 29 6.99 -13.57 2.81
CA VAL A 29 6.95 -12.13 3.15
C VAL A 29 7.78 -11.80 4.39
N ALA A 30 7.81 -12.71 5.36
CA ALA A 30 8.55 -12.50 6.62
C ALA A 30 10.07 -12.35 6.42
N GLY A 31 10.62 -12.94 5.35
CA GLY A 31 12.05 -12.86 5.01
C GLY A 31 12.34 -11.91 3.85
N SER A 32 11.35 -11.16 3.35
CA SER A 32 11.54 -10.25 2.23
C SER A 32 12.21 -8.96 2.68
N ASP A 33 13.32 -8.62 2.04
CA ASP A 33 14.13 -7.45 2.34
C ASP A 33 14.03 -6.35 1.28
N ALA A 34 13.36 -6.63 0.15
CA ALA A 34 13.14 -5.67 -0.91
C ALA A 34 11.67 -5.60 -1.37
N ALA A 35 11.19 -4.39 -1.69
CA ALA A 35 9.84 -4.17 -2.20
C ALA A 35 9.59 -4.89 -3.54
N THR A 36 10.66 -5.17 -4.28
CA THR A 36 10.66 -5.87 -5.57
C THR A 36 10.53 -7.38 -5.44
N ASP A 37 10.62 -7.94 -4.24
CA ASP A 37 10.50 -9.37 -4.02
C ASP A 37 9.10 -9.88 -4.39
N ASN A 38 9.06 -11.05 -5.03
CA ASN A 38 7.80 -11.64 -5.44
C ASN A 38 7.14 -12.44 -4.31
N ASN A 39 6.48 -11.74 -3.39
CA ASN A 39 5.86 -12.33 -2.20
C ASN A 39 4.43 -12.85 -2.38
N LEU A 40 3.91 -12.96 -3.60
CA LEU A 40 2.55 -13.48 -3.81
C LEU A 40 2.58 -15.03 -4.03
N PRO A 41 1.47 -15.75 -3.80
CA PRO A 41 1.45 -17.22 -3.88
C PRO A 41 1.66 -17.74 -5.31
N GLN A 42 2.16 -18.96 -5.45
CA GLN A 42 2.24 -19.65 -6.74
C GLN A 42 0.93 -20.38 -7.07
N ALA A 43 0.64 -20.59 -8.36
CA ALA A 43 -0.55 -21.29 -8.84
C ALA A 43 -0.82 -22.62 -8.12
N GLN A 44 0.25 -23.39 -7.85
CA GLN A 44 0.16 -24.70 -7.21
C GLN A 44 -0.46 -24.66 -5.81
N LEU A 45 -0.32 -23.54 -5.09
CA LEU A 45 -0.91 -23.38 -3.76
C LEU A 45 -2.44 -23.40 -3.84
N CYS A 46 -3.03 -22.70 -4.81
CA CYS A 46 -4.48 -22.64 -5.00
C CYS A 46 -5.06 -24.05 -5.23
N LEU A 47 -4.35 -24.87 -6.01
CA LEU A 47 -4.76 -26.22 -6.40
C LEU A 47 -4.74 -27.22 -5.24
N VAL A 48 -4.15 -26.89 -4.08
CA VAL A 48 -4.22 -27.72 -2.87
C VAL A 48 -5.67 -27.89 -2.42
N CYS A 49 -6.46 -26.80 -2.46
CA CYS A 49 -7.87 -26.81 -2.08
C CYS A 49 -8.82 -26.76 -3.29
N HIS A 50 -8.48 -26.02 -4.34
CA HIS A 50 -9.31 -25.88 -5.55
C HIS A 50 -9.18 -27.09 -6.50
N ASN A 51 -9.36 -28.29 -5.94
CA ASN A 51 -9.24 -29.58 -6.62
C ASN A 51 -10.60 -30.12 -7.12
N GLY A 52 -11.71 -29.47 -6.78
CA GLY A 52 -13.08 -29.90 -7.09
C GLY A 52 -13.76 -30.72 -5.98
N GLU A 53 -13.04 -31.03 -4.91
CA GLU A 53 -13.56 -31.72 -3.73
C GLU A 53 -13.61 -30.80 -2.51
N THR A 54 -12.47 -30.19 -2.15
CA THR A 54 -12.38 -29.26 -1.00
C THR A 54 -12.94 -27.88 -1.34
N ALA A 55 -12.63 -27.39 -2.53
CA ALA A 55 -13.17 -26.15 -3.09
C ALA A 55 -13.38 -26.30 -4.61
N PRO A 56 -14.28 -25.51 -5.23
CA PRO A 56 -14.51 -25.52 -6.67
C PRO A 56 -13.20 -25.33 -7.45
N LYS A 57 -13.06 -25.98 -8.61
CA LYS A 57 -11.88 -25.75 -9.47
C LYS A 57 -11.86 -24.30 -9.95
N VAL A 58 -10.66 -23.73 -10.05
CA VAL A 58 -10.42 -22.36 -10.54
C VAL A 58 -9.39 -22.38 -11.65
N ASP A 59 -9.44 -21.37 -12.52
CA ASP A 59 -8.41 -21.13 -13.51
C ASP A 59 -7.22 -20.41 -12.86
N VAL A 60 -6.06 -21.06 -12.87
CA VAL A 60 -4.80 -20.50 -12.34
C VAL A 60 -3.82 -20.12 -13.43
N ALA A 61 -4.19 -20.24 -14.72
CA ALA A 61 -3.35 -19.80 -15.83
C ALA A 61 -2.84 -18.36 -15.68
N PRO A 62 -3.61 -17.39 -15.14
CA PRO A 62 -3.12 -16.03 -14.93
C PRO A 62 -1.95 -15.92 -13.93
N LEU A 63 -1.67 -16.95 -13.13
CA LEU A 63 -0.61 -16.95 -12.13
C LEU A 63 0.71 -17.55 -12.63
N GLU A 64 0.72 -18.27 -13.76
CA GLU A 64 1.88 -19.03 -14.22
C GLU A 64 3.02 -18.13 -14.73
N ASP A 65 2.69 -16.97 -15.32
CA ASP A 65 3.65 -16.03 -15.92
C ASP A 65 3.57 -14.61 -15.33
N ARG A 66 3.14 -14.48 -14.06
CA ARG A 66 3.05 -13.14 -13.46
C ARG A 66 4.45 -12.54 -13.29
N THR A 67 4.63 -11.34 -13.83
CA THR A 67 5.74 -10.47 -13.45
C THR A 67 5.22 -9.49 -12.39
N PRO A 68 5.85 -9.38 -11.21
CA PRO A 68 5.47 -8.38 -10.23
C PRO A 68 5.49 -6.98 -10.86
N ALA A 69 4.47 -6.17 -10.57
CA ALA A 69 4.50 -4.76 -10.95
C ALA A 69 5.74 -4.10 -10.31
N PRO A 70 6.47 -3.25 -11.07
CA PRO A 70 7.61 -2.54 -10.52
C PRO A 70 7.14 -1.69 -9.33
N ARG A 71 7.89 -1.73 -8.23
CA ARG A 71 7.66 -0.87 -7.07
C ARG A 71 8.53 0.38 -7.20
N SER A 72 7.94 1.52 -6.89
CA SER A 72 8.59 2.83 -6.94
C SER A 72 9.34 3.19 -5.68
N PHE A 73 9.38 2.28 -4.71
CA PHE A 73 9.85 2.55 -3.36
C PHE A 73 10.70 1.42 -2.80
N SER A 74 11.58 1.77 -1.88
CA SER A 74 12.41 0.88 -1.09
C SER A 74 11.65 0.47 0.17
N PHE A 75 11.55 -0.83 0.41
CA PHE A 75 10.87 -1.35 1.60
C PHE A 75 11.39 -2.76 1.93
N SER A 76 11.50 -3.06 3.23
CA SER A 76 11.90 -4.36 3.75
C SER A 76 10.83 -4.86 4.71
N HIS A 77 10.10 -5.92 4.34
CA HIS A 77 9.13 -6.53 5.26
C HIS A 77 9.83 -7.11 6.48
N GLN A 78 11.00 -7.75 6.30
CA GLN A 78 11.80 -8.32 7.38
C GLN A 78 12.06 -7.29 8.49
N GLN A 79 12.58 -6.11 8.14
CA GLN A 79 12.90 -5.07 9.12
C GLN A 79 11.64 -4.51 9.79
N HIS A 80 10.57 -4.27 9.03
CA HIS A 80 9.35 -3.67 9.59
C HIS A 80 8.57 -4.65 10.47
N LEU A 81 8.62 -5.95 10.19
CA LEU A 81 7.98 -6.97 11.02
C LEU A 81 8.67 -7.14 12.38
N GLU A 82 9.97 -6.79 12.50
CA GLU A 82 10.67 -6.75 13.80
C GLU A 82 10.09 -5.70 14.75
N LEU A 83 9.43 -4.66 14.23
CA LEU A 83 8.73 -3.65 15.02
C LEU A 83 7.39 -4.16 15.59
N GLY A 84 6.92 -5.33 15.13
CA GLY A 84 5.62 -5.88 15.51
C GLY A 84 4.45 -5.11 14.89
N ASN A 85 3.32 -5.04 15.60
CA ASN A 85 2.14 -4.35 15.12
C ASN A 85 2.26 -2.83 15.31
N VAL A 86 2.37 -2.09 14.21
CA VAL A 86 2.49 -0.62 14.21
C VAL A 86 1.14 0.10 14.28
N ALA A 87 0.01 -0.60 14.25
CA ALA A 87 -1.31 0.01 14.14
C ALA A 87 -1.59 1.04 15.25
N ALA A 88 -1.17 0.75 16.49
CA ALA A 88 -1.33 1.66 17.62
C ALA A 88 -0.56 2.97 17.43
N LYS A 89 0.65 2.92 16.84
CA LYS A 89 1.47 4.10 16.56
C LYS A 89 0.83 4.98 15.48
N LEU A 90 0.28 4.34 14.43
CA LEU A 90 -0.45 5.04 13.37
C LEU A 90 -1.75 5.66 13.91
N ALA A 91 -2.47 4.94 14.78
CA ALA A 91 -3.68 5.43 15.43
C ALA A 91 -3.38 6.65 16.31
N GLU A 92 -2.33 6.60 17.11
CA GLU A 92 -1.88 7.74 17.92
C GLU A 92 -1.55 8.95 17.05
N ALA A 93 -0.83 8.75 15.94
CA ALA A 93 -0.48 9.82 15.00
C ALA A 93 -1.72 10.44 14.33
N ILE A 94 -2.78 9.66 14.10
CA ILE A 94 -4.05 10.20 13.62
C ILE A 94 -4.74 10.99 14.73
N ASP A 95 -4.84 10.41 15.93
CA ASP A 95 -5.59 10.97 17.06
C ASP A 95 -4.98 12.28 17.57
N ASN A 96 -3.65 12.39 17.59
CA ASN A 96 -2.93 13.62 17.93
C ASN A 96 -2.77 14.59 16.74
N GLY A 97 -3.28 14.19 15.57
CA GLY A 97 -3.18 14.94 14.34
C GLY A 97 -1.75 15.17 13.91
N ALA A 98 -0.83 14.22 14.00
CA ALA A 98 0.51 14.22 13.39
C ALA A 98 0.56 13.54 12.01
N TYR A 99 -0.43 12.72 11.66
CA TYR A 99 -0.51 12.01 10.39
C TYR A 99 -0.50 12.97 9.17
N LEU A 100 0.31 12.66 8.15
CA LEU A 100 0.55 13.53 6.99
C LEU A 100 -0.19 13.03 5.76
N GLY A 101 -1.49 13.32 5.65
CA GLY A 101 -2.30 12.88 4.53
C GLY A 101 -3.81 13.04 4.80
N PRO A 102 -4.66 12.67 3.84
CA PRO A 102 -6.07 12.48 4.16
C PRO A 102 -6.19 11.42 5.25
N VAL A 103 -7.10 11.64 6.19
CA VAL A 103 -7.51 10.65 7.19
C VAL A 103 -8.90 10.18 6.78
N PRO A 104 -9.03 9.15 5.91
CA PRO A 104 -10.31 8.47 5.73
C PRO A 104 -10.73 7.79 7.05
N ASP A 105 -11.80 6.98 7.02
CA ASP A 105 -12.16 6.05 8.11
C ASP A 105 -11.09 4.95 8.41
N ILE A 106 -9.81 5.22 8.12
CA ILE A 106 -8.68 4.35 8.42
C ILE A 106 -8.46 4.20 9.92
N ARG A 107 -8.90 5.16 10.75
CA ARG A 107 -8.73 5.08 12.20
C ARG A 107 -9.46 3.88 12.80
N ALA A 108 -10.66 3.57 12.30
CA ALA A 108 -11.44 2.41 12.70
C ALA A 108 -10.79 1.09 12.23
N GLN A 109 -10.01 1.13 11.14
CA GLN A 109 -9.33 -0.05 10.60
C GLN A 109 -8.03 -0.40 11.35
N LEU A 110 -7.50 0.53 12.15
CA LEU A 110 -6.28 0.34 12.95
C LEU A 110 -6.53 -0.36 14.29
N ASP A 111 -7.80 -0.60 14.65
CA ASP A 111 -8.14 -1.39 15.83
C ASP A 111 -8.05 -2.91 15.56
N ALA A 112 -7.81 -3.32 14.31
CA ALA A 112 -7.63 -4.72 13.94
C ALA A 112 -6.30 -5.29 14.50
N GLU A 113 -6.35 -6.53 14.97
CA GLU A 113 -5.19 -7.22 15.52
C GLU A 113 -4.33 -7.85 14.41
N GLY A 114 -3.02 -7.64 14.48
CA GLY A 114 -2.04 -8.31 13.62
C GLY A 114 -1.07 -7.34 12.93
N ALA A 115 0.18 -7.78 12.79
CA ALA A 115 1.23 -6.93 12.22
C ALA A 115 0.98 -6.56 10.75
N CYS A 116 0.42 -7.50 9.97
CA CYS A 116 0.14 -7.28 8.54
C CYS A 116 -0.95 -6.20 8.36
N VAL A 117 -2.05 -6.34 9.09
CA VAL A 117 -3.22 -5.44 8.97
C VAL A 117 -2.99 -4.07 9.59
N GLY A 118 -1.93 -3.91 10.39
CA GLY A 118 -1.51 -2.58 10.86
C GLY A 118 -1.16 -1.62 9.72
N CYS A 119 -0.65 -2.14 8.59
CA CYS A 119 -0.38 -1.34 7.39
C CYS A 119 -1.31 -1.72 6.23
N HIS A 120 -1.50 -3.02 5.98
CA HIS A 120 -2.37 -3.55 4.92
C HIS A 120 -3.82 -3.66 5.39
N ARG A 121 -4.52 -2.53 5.40
CA ARG A 121 -5.87 -2.42 5.97
C ARG A 121 -6.94 -2.74 4.94
N GLY A 122 -8.12 -3.19 5.38
CA GLY A 122 -9.28 -3.42 4.50
C GLY A 122 -9.29 -4.74 3.73
N MET A 123 -8.24 -5.56 3.82
CA MET A 123 -8.14 -6.82 3.07
C MET A 123 -9.23 -7.83 3.47
N GLU A 124 -9.63 -7.89 4.74
CA GLU A 124 -10.70 -8.80 5.19
C GLU A 124 -12.07 -8.47 4.58
N GLN A 125 -12.25 -7.26 4.06
CA GLN A 125 -13.46 -6.83 3.39
C GLN A 125 -13.29 -6.80 1.86
N SER A 126 -12.07 -7.00 1.37
CA SER A 126 -11.74 -6.87 -0.05
C SER A 126 -12.22 -8.08 -0.87
N THR A 127 -13.04 -7.81 -1.88
CA THR A 127 -13.56 -8.82 -2.82
C THR A 127 -12.72 -8.97 -4.07
N ALA A 128 -11.67 -8.15 -4.21
CA ALA A 128 -10.75 -8.14 -5.34
C ALA A 128 -9.31 -7.96 -4.83
N VAL A 129 -8.34 -8.07 -5.72
CA VAL A 129 -6.97 -7.57 -5.46
C VAL A 129 -6.92 -6.16 -6.02
N ASP A 130 -6.85 -5.15 -5.16
CA ASP A 130 -6.86 -3.74 -5.52
C ASP A 130 -5.73 -3.03 -4.78
N ALA A 131 -4.75 -2.53 -5.52
CA ALA A 131 -3.58 -1.85 -4.96
C ALA A 131 -3.94 -0.60 -4.14
N SER A 132 -5.11 0.03 -4.36
CA SER A 132 -5.59 1.17 -3.59
C SER A 132 -6.12 0.79 -2.20
N VAL A 133 -6.45 -0.49 -2.00
CA VAL A 133 -6.92 -1.06 -0.72
C VAL A 133 -5.83 -1.89 -0.07
N ASP A 134 -5.16 -2.73 -0.87
CA ASP A 134 -4.25 -3.76 -0.38
C ASP A 134 -2.84 -3.25 -0.06
N LEU A 135 -2.51 -1.99 -0.39
CA LEU A 135 -1.19 -1.41 -0.10
C LEU A 135 -1.26 -0.34 1.01
N PRO A 136 -0.21 -0.25 1.84
CA PRO A 136 -0.10 0.83 2.81
C PRO A 136 -0.04 2.20 2.13
N HIS A 137 -0.48 3.23 2.85
CA HIS A 137 -0.38 4.61 2.38
C HIS A 137 1.02 5.15 2.67
N MET A 138 1.55 6.02 1.81
CA MET A 138 2.82 6.71 2.07
C MET A 138 2.83 7.41 3.44
N ALA A 139 1.70 7.99 3.84
CA ALA A 139 1.52 8.65 5.12
C ALA A 139 1.75 7.71 6.33
N ASP A 140 1.56 6.40 6.18
CA ASP A 140 1.86 5.42 7.23
C ASP A 140 3.36 5.37 7.51
N CYS A 141 4.20 5.38 6.46
CA CYS A 141 5.66 5.40 6.57
C CYS A 141 6.13 6.67 7.29
N LEU A 142 5.51 7.81 6.98
CA LEU A 142 5.89 9.13 7.49
C LEU A 142 5.57 9.36 8.97
N VAL A 143 4.81 8.45 9.61
CA VAL A 143 4.63 8.49 11.07
C VAL A 143 5.96 8.27 11.80
N CYS A 144 6.89 7.53 11.20
CA CYS A 144 8.22 7.27 11.75
C CYS A 144 9.35 7.83 10.87
N HIS A 145 9.18 7.83 9.54
CA HIS A 145 10.13 8.36 8.57
C HIS A 145 9.72 9.77 8.13
N ASP A 146 9.66 10.71 9.08
CA ASP A 146 9.10 12.06 8.87
C ASP A 146 10.09 13.08 8.29
N GLN A 147 11.36 12.70 8.14
CA GLN A 147 12.42 13.56 7.63
C GLN A 147 12.36 13.66 6.10
N ILE A 148 11.51 14.54 5.59
CA ILE A 148 11.43 14.89 4.17
C ILE A 148 12.10 16.25 3.96
N ASP A 149 13.32 16.23 3.43
CA ASP A 149 14.02 17.41 2.95
C ASP A 149 13.99 17.43 1.42
N ASN A 150 12.98 18.08 0.86
CA ASN A 150 12.80 18.18 -0.58
C ASN A 150 13.85 19.13 -1.18
N PRO A 151 14.45 18.78 -2.34
CA PRO A 151 14.25 17.57 -3.13
C PRO A 151 15.23 16.42 -2.82
N PHE A 152 16.02 16.50 -1.74
CA PHE A 152 17.22 15.68 -1.54
C PHE A 152 16.96 14.30 -0.93
N THR A 153 15.87 14.10 -0.20
CA THR A 153 15.61 12.82 0.50
C THR A 153 14.65 11.89 -0.24
N CYS A 154 14.22 12.24 -1.45
CA CYS A 154 13.27 11.45 -2.24
C CYS A 154 13.78 10.01 -2.47
N GLU A 155 15.05 9.87 -2.84
CA GLU A 155 15.69 8.59 -3.16
C GLU A 155 15.94 7.69 -1.92
N THR A 156 15.73 8.23 -0.71
CA THR A 156 15.79 7.41 0.52
C THR A 156 14.61 6.44 0.56
N CYS A 157 13.45 6.87 0.07
CA CYS A 157 12.23 6.08 0.07
C CYS A 157 11.87 5.58 -1.33
N HIS A 158 12.23 6.30 -2.38
CA HIS A 158 11.88 5.98 -3.76
C HIS A 158 13.06 5.46 -4.57
N ALA A 159 12.78 4.59 -5.53
CA ALA A 159 13.81 4.12 -6.46
C ALA A 159 14.32 5.31 -7.33
N PRO A 160 15.65 5.46 -7.55
CA PRO A 160 16.25 6.66 -8.15
C PRO A 160 15.69 7.08 -9.52
N ASP A 161 15.31 6.11 -10.34
CA ASP A 161 14.82 6.36 -11.71
C ASP A 161 13.28 6.31 -11.82
N PHE A 162 12.56 6.22 -10.70
CA PHE A 162 11.10 6.17 -10.74
C PHE A 162 10.51 7.58 -10.85
N PRO A 163 9.57 7.84 -11.77
CA PRO A 163 8.90 9.13 -11.84
C PRO A 163 7.97 9.32 -10.62
N ILE A 164 8.42 10.06 -9.61
CA ILE A 164 7.66 10.39 -8.38
C ILE A 164 6.64 11.52 -8.64
N LYS A 165 6.70 12.16 -9.82
CA LYS A 165 5.81 13.25 -10.19
C LYS A 165 4.35 12.77 -10.23
N PRO A 166 3.48 13.24 -9.32
CA PRO A 166 2.08 12.82 -9.33
C PRO A 166 1.32 13.38 -10.53
N GLU A 167 0.23 12.72 -10.93
CA GLU A 167 -0.57 13.10 -12.10
C GLU A 167 -1.09 14.55 -12.04
N ASN A 168 -1.35 15.05 -10.82
CA ASN A 168 -1.84 16.41 -10.60
C ASN A 168 -0.79 17.51 -10.83
N HIS A 169 0.50 17.18 -10.99
CA HIS A 169 1.55 18.16 -11.29
C HIS A 169 1.59 18.50 -12.80
N THR A 170 0.46 18.94 -13.35
CA THR A 170 0.39 19.39 -14.75
C THR A 170 0.97 20.79 -14.91
N ARG A 171 1.09 21.27 -16.15
CA ARG A 171 1.58 22.62 -16.43
C ARG A 171 0.64 23.69 -15.84
N GLU A 172 -0.65 23.39 -15.79
CA GLU A 172 -1.73 24.24 -15.29
C GLU A 172 -1.86 24.20 -13.76
N PHE A 173 -1.13 23.29 -13.09
CA PHE A 173 -1.20 23.14 -11.64
C PHE A 173 -0.80 24.42 -10.88
N ILE A 174 0.17 25.19 -11.40
CA ILE A 174 0.61 26.46 -10.78
C ILE A 174 -0.57 27.45 -10.67
N ASP A 175 -1.41 27.49 -11.70
CA ASP A 175 -2.59 28.36 -11.71
C ASP A 175 -3.63 27.85 -10.70
N ALA A 176 -3.95 26.56 -10.71
CA ALA A 176 -4.90 25.96 -9.77
C ALA A 176 -4.42 26.09 -8.29
N HIS A 177 -3.12 25.96 -8.07
CA HIS A 177 -2.50 26.09 -6.75
C HIS A 177 -2.54 27.54 -6.24
N SER A 178 -2.19 28.52 -7.08
CA SER A 178 -2.10 29.94 -6.70
C SER A 178 -3.45 30.65 -6.59
N THR A 179 -4.48 30.15 -7.28
CA THR A 179 -5.84 30.74 -7.28
C THR A 179 -6.75 30.21 -6.16
N GLY A 180 -6.27 29.24 -5.37
CA GLY A 180 -6.99 28.73 -4.20
C GLY A 180 -8.19 27.82 -4.52
N VAL A 181 -8.33 27.36 -5.77
CA VAL A 181 -9.42 26.47 -6.20
C VAL A 181 -9.33 25.05 -5.63
N LEU A 182 -8.16 24.64 -5.12
CA LEU A 182 -7.99 23.34 -4.46
C LEU A 182 -8.79 23.28 -3.14
N THR A 183 -9.59 22.22 -2.98
CA THR A 183 -10.34 21.97 -1.74
C THR A 183 -9.41 21.64 -0.58
N ALA A 184 -9.94 21.66 0.65
CA ALA A 184 -9.16 21.28 1.83
C ALA A 184 -8.69 19.82 1.73
N GLU A 185 -9.54 18.91 1.27
CA GLU A 185 -9.24 17.49 1.09
C GLU A 185 -8.14 17.28 0.05
N GLN A 186 -8.19 18.01 -1.07
CA GLN A 186 -7.14 17.96 -2.10
C GLN A 186 -5.80 18.47 -1.59
N LYS A 187 -5.78 19.43 -0.66
CA LYS A 187 -4.53 19.92 -0.05
C LYS A 187 -3.93 18.91 0.94
N LEU A 188 -4.74 18.06 1.57
CA LEU A 188 -4.24 17.00 2.46
C LEU A 188 -3.42 15.96 1.71
N THR A 189 -3.74 15.67 0.45
CA THR A 189 -2.97 14.70 -0.37
C THR A 189 -1.57 15.19 -0.74
N CYS A 190 -1.28 16.48 -0.55
CA CYS A 190 0.04 17.06 -0.80
C CYS A 190 0.97 16.91 0.43
N GLN A 191 0.42 16.72 1.63
CA GLN A 191 1.18 16.64 2.88
C GLN A 191 2.21 15.50 2.94
N PRO A 192 1.93 14.29 2.40
CA PRO A 192 2.93 13.22 2.40
C PRO A 192 4.23 13.60 1.69
N CYS A 193 4.16 14.45 0.65
CA CYS A 193 5.33 14.84 -0.11
C CYS A 193 5.95 16.14 0.38
N HIS A 194 5.14 17.11 0.82
CA HIS A 194 5.59 18.47 1.10
C HIS A 194 5.49 18.89 2.58
N GLY A 195 4.99 18.01 3.44
CA GLY A 195 4.69 18.32 4.83
C GLY A 195 3.50 19.28 5.00
N ARG A 196 3.37 19.87 6.18
CA ARG A 196 2.24 20.74 6.54
C ARG A 196 2.51 22.22 6.29
N ASN A 197 3.76 22.61 6.46
CA ASN A 197 4.20 23.98 6.29
C ASN A 197 4.76 24.15 4.89
N PHE A 198 3.87 24.30 3.91
CA PHE A 198 4.24 24.65 2.55
C PHE A 198 4.91 26.01 2.55
N ARG A 199 6.25 26.02 2.51
CA ARG A 199 7.02 27.24 2.28
C ARG A 199 7.24 27.34 0.78
N CYS A 200 6.84 28.47 0.19
CA CYS A 200 7.02 28.76 -1.23
C CYS A 200 8.47 28.59 -1.73
N MET A 201 9.45 28.54 -0.81
CA MET A 201 10.88 28.40 -1.09
C MET A 201 11.35 26.96 -1.38
N GLY A 202 10.48 25.95 -1.36
CA GLY A 202 10.85 24.57 -1.74
C GLY A 202 10.85 24.30 -3.26
N CYS A 203 10.46 25.28 -4.09
CA CYS A 203 10.20 25.09 -5.53
C CYS A 203 10.89 26.12 -6.45
N HIS A 204 11.73 27.01 -5.90
CA HIS A 204 12.57 27.97 -6.65
C HIS A 204 14.04 27.63 -6.45
#